data_AF-A0A9Q1FX24-F1
#
_entry.id   AF-A0A9Q1FX24-F1
#
_cell.length_a   1.000
_cell.length_b   1.000
_cell.length_c   1.000
_cell.angle_alpha   90.00
_cell.angle_beta   90.00
_cell.angle_gamma   90.00
#
_symmetry.space_group_name_H-M   'P 1'
#
loop_
_entity.id
_entity.type
_entity.pdbx_description
1 polymer ?
#
loop_
_entity_poly.entity_id
_entity_poly.type
_entity_poly.pdbx_seq_one_letter_code
_entity_poly.pdbx_strand_id
1 'polypeptide(L)'
;MHIGEMGGCIEEEVDKYIRDAHCDFLPIYTDGSKQDPRTGRTSAAFSVPEYKVAAHQLEQRDKQLKKQDTLYREQVTKLEERGKRFYSAITESYQKASWEVSAKFRHYQINPVCADLQREVLKCYRENSGQTLSCSQIASLYLQCVSEARQSKMGPGD
;
A
#
# COMPACT_ATOMS: atom_id res chain seq x y z
N MET A 1 -10.01 0.78 18.32
CA MET A 1 -9.93 -0.10 17.14
C MET A 1 -8.46 -0.33 16.84
N HIS A 2 -7.96 -1.52 17.17
CA HIS A 2 -6.64 -1.97 16.75
C HIS A 2 -6.76 -2.57 15.36
N ILE A 3 -5.99 -2.06 14.41
CA ILE A 3 -5.75 -2.74 13.13
C ILE A 3 -4.32 -3.26 13.25
N GLY A 4 -4.20 -4.58 13.35
CA GLY A 4 -2.94 -5.28 13.57
C GLY A 4 -2.01 -5.18 12.36
N GLU A 5 -0.74 -4.91 12.64
CA GLU A 5 0.35 -5.01 11.68
C GLU A 5 0.65 -6.49 11.43
N MET A 6 0.29 -7.01 10.26
CA MET A 6 0.93 -8.21 9.71
C MET A 6 2.21 -7.79 8.97
N GLY A 7 3.23 -7.40 9.74
CA GLY A 7 4.60 -7.27 9.26
C GLY A 7 5.29 -8.63 9.33
N GLY A 8 5.02 -9.50 8.36
CA GLY A 8 5.74 -10.77 8.22
C GLY A 8 7.16 -10.54 7.70
N CYS A 9 8.12 -11.30 8.22
CA CYS A 9 9.52 -11.31 7.82
C CYS A 9 9.66 -11.65 6.33
N ILE A 10 9.77 -10.65 5.45
CA ILE A 10 10.17 -10.86 4.04
C ILE A 10 11.58 -10.31 3.76
N GLU A 11 12.16 -9.55 4.69
CA GLU A 11 13.50 -8.97 4.55
C GLU A 11 14.62 -9.81 5.20
N GLU A 12 14.31 -10.80 6.05
CA GLU A 12 15.34 -11.65 6.69
C GLU A 12 15.80 -12.83 5.81
N GLU A 13 14.99 -13.29 4.87
CA GLU A 13 15.26 -14.53 4.13
C GLU A 13 16.20 -14.33 2.94
N VAL A 14 16.10 -13.18 2.28
CA VAL A 14 16.99 -12.80 1.16
C VAL A 14 18.41 -12.58 1.65
N ASP A 15 18.56 -12.00 2.83
CA ASP A 15 19.84 -11.63 3.40
C ASP A 15 20.63 -12.85 3.92
N LYS A 16 19.90 -13.88 4.37
CA LYS A 16 20.44 -15.21 4.68
C LYS A 16 20.88 -15.94 3.41
N TYR A 17 20.05 -15.92 2.36
CA TYR A 17 20.38 -16.56 1.08
C TYR A 17 21.62 -15.94 0.41
N ILE A 18 21.77 -14.61 0.50
CA ILE A 18 22.95 -13.89 0.01
C ILE A 18 24.19 -14.23 0.85
N ARG A 19 24.09 -14.35 2.18
CA ARG A 19 25.21 -14.78 3.05
C ARG A 19 25.63 -16.22 2.80
N ASP A 20 24.68 -17.15 2.67
CA ASP A 20 24.97 -18.57 2.42
C ASP A 20 25.60 -18.75 1.02
N ALA A 21 25.13 -18.02 0.00
CA ALA A 21 25.75 -18.02 -1.33
C ALA A 21 27.16 -17.39 -1.36
N HIS A 22 27.47 -16.48 -0.43
CA HIS A 22 28.77 -15.82 -0.32
C HIS A 22 29.80 -16.66 0.46
N CYS A 23 29.36 -17.67 1.21
CA CYS A 23 30.23 -18.68 1.83
C CYS A 23 30.66 -19.78 0.86
N ASP A 24 29.88 -20.05 -0.19
CA ASP A 24 30.20 -21.07 -1.20
C ASP A 24 31.17 -20.56 -2.30
N PHE A 25 31.39 -19.24 -2.39
CA PHE A 25 32.28 -18.60 -3.37
C PHE A 25 33.60 -18.10 -2.75
N LEU A 26 34.29 -18.95 -1.99
CA LEU A 26 35.71 -18.77 -1.71
C LEU A 26 36.51 -19.59 -2.73
N PRO A 27 37.28 -18.95 -3.64
CA PRO A 27 38.07 -19.68 -4.60
C PRO A 27 39.20 -20.42 -3.88
N ILE A 28 39.32 -21.71 -4.17
CA ILE A 28 40.46 -22.53 -3.79
C ILE A 28 41.68 -22.01 -4.56
N TYR A 29 42.46 -21.10 -3.96
CA TYR A 29 43.81 -20.80 -4.40
C TYR A 29 44.69 -20.64 -3.16
N THR A 30 45.12 -21.77 -2.61
CA THR A 30 46.18 -21.80 -1.59
C THR A 30 47.53 -22.03 -2.27
N ASP A 31 48.29 -20.95 -2.28
CA ASP A 31 49.75 -20.80 -2.18
C ASP A 31 50.62 -22.06 -2.04
N GLY A 32 51.71 -22.10 -2.83
CA GLY A 32 53.04 -22.51 -2.41
C GLY A 32 53.28 -23.91 -1.83
N SER A 33 53.94 -24.75 -2.63
CA SER A 33 55.02 -25.67 -2.22
C SER A 33 54.75 -26.70 -1.11
N LYS A 34 54.55 -27.98 -1.49
CA LYS A 34 55.27 -29.14 -0.89
C LYS A 34 55.06 -30.43 -1.70
N GLN A 35 56.14 -31.20 -1.83
CA GLN A 35 56.30 -32.40 -2.64
C GLN A 35 55.88 -33.68 -1.87
N ASP A 36 55.11 -34.56 -2.55
CA ASP A 36 54.85 -36.04 -2.51
C ASP A 36 55.15 -36.90 -1.24
N PRO A 37 54.40 -38.01 -0.95
CA PRO A 37 54.45 -39.22 -1.77
C PRO A 37 53.13 -40.05 -1.91
N ARG A 38 52.85 -40.49 -3.15
CA ARG A 38 52.09 -41.71 -3.54
C ARG A 38 50.56 -41.67 -3.45
N THR A 39 49.92 -41.38 -4.57
CA THR A 39 48.75 -42.14 -5.05
C THR A 39 48.65 -42.03 -6.56
N GLY A 40 48.81 -43.16 -7.25
CA GLY A 40 48.77 -43.25 -8.71
C GLY A 40 47.37 -43.03 -9.26
N ARG A 41 47.00 -41.77 -9.53
CA ARG A 41 45.92 -41.43 -10.44
C ARG A 41 46.34 -40.20 -11.24
N THR A 42 46.49 -40.37 -12.56
CA THR A 42 46.93 -39.34 -13.49
C THR A 42 46.02 -38.11 -13.40
N SER A 43 46.53 -37.01 -12.84
CA SER A 43 45.92 -35.70 -13.02
C SER A 43 46.06 -35.34 -14.50
N ALA A 44 44.94 -35.19 -15.19
CA ALA A 44 44.95 -34.63 -16.53
C ALA A 44 45.52 -33.21 -16.42
N ALA A 45 46.76 -33.02 -16.86
CA ALA A 45 47.38 -31.71 -16.97
C ALA A 45 46.57 -30.89 -17.97
N PHE A 46 45.75 -29.97 -17.47
CA PHE A 46 45.05 -29.01 -18.31
C PHE A 46 46.09 -28.11 -18.98
N SER A 47 46.07 -28.07 -20.31
CA SER A 47 47.13 -27.42 -21.06
C SER A 47 47.04 -25.89 -20.91
N VAL A 48 48.16 -25.24 -20.57
CA VAL A 48 48.34 -23.77 -20.42
C VAL A 48 47.76 -22.91 -21.59
N PRO A 49 47.56 -23.42 -22.82
CA PRO A 49 46.85 -22.67 -23.87
C PRO A 49 45.32 -22.57 -23.68
N GLU A 50 44.65 -23.60 -23.14
CA GLU A 50 43.19 -23.65 -23.06
C GLU A 50 42.60 -22.66 -22.05
N TYR A 51 43.25 -22.43 -20.91
CA TYR A 51 42.73 -21.48 -19.90
C TYR A 51 42.74 -20.03 -20.39
N LYS A 52 43.71 -19.65 -21.23
CA LYS A 52 43.80 -18.28 -21.77
C LYS A 52 42.68 -18.02 -22.76
N VAL A 53 42.38 -19.02 -23.60
CA VAL A 53 41.27 -18.94 -24.55
C VAL A 53 39.93 -18.88 -23.81
N ALA A 54 39.75 -19.72 -22.79
CA ALA A 54 38.56 -19.69 -21.93
C ALA A 54 38.41 -18.33 -21.19
N ALA A 55 39.50 -17.79 -20.63
CA ALA A 55 39.50 -16.49 -19.97
C ALA A 55 39.10 -15.34 -20.92
N HIS A 56 39.60 -15.36 -22.15
CA HIS A 56 39.21 -14.36 -23.15
C HIS A 56 37.73 -14.50 -23.54
N GLN A 57 37.23 -15.73 -23.71
CA GLN A 57 35.81 -15.96 -24.00
C GLN A 57 34.90 -15.48 -22.87
N LEU A 58 35.29 -15.71 -21.61
CA LEU A 58 34.58 -15.20 -20.44
C LEU A 58 34.54 -13.67 -20.42
N GLU A 59 35.67 -13.00 -20.69
CA GLU A 59 35.71 -11.54 -20.74
C GLU A 59 34.77 -10.96 -21.82
N GLN A 60 34.68 -11.61 -22.98
CA GLN A 60 33.75 -11.20 -24.04
C GLN A 60 32.30 -11.40 -23.63
N ARG A 61 31.99 -12.51 -22.94
CA ARG A 61 30.64 -12.79 -22.42
C ARG A 61 30.25 -11.81 -21.32
N ASP A 62 31.15 -11.47 -20.41
CA ASP A 62 30.92 -10.46 -19.38
C ASP A 62 30.65 -9.08 -19.97
N LYS A 63 31.39 -8.69 -21.02
CA LYS A 63 31.12 -7.43 -21.73
C LYS A 63 29.74 -7.44 -22.39
N GLN A 64 29.32 -8.57 -22.96
CA GLN A 64 28.00 -8.71 -23.56
C GLN A 64 26.89 -8.66 -22.51
N LEU A 65 27.06 -9.36 -21.38
CA LEU A 65 26.12 -9.35 -20.26
C LEU A 65 25.97 -7.95 -19.68
N LYS A 66 27.07 -7.22 -19.43
CA LYS A 66 27.02 -5.83 -18.93
C LYS A 66 26.26 -4.90 -19.87
N LYS A 67 26.44 -5.04 -21.19
CA LYS A 67 25.69 -4.25 -22.17
C LYS A 67 24.20 -4.55 -22.12
N GLN A 68 23.81 -5.81 -21.98
CA GLN A 68 22.41 -6.20 -21.84
C GLN A 68 21.82 -5.67 -20.54
N ASP A 69 22.54 -5.80 -19.43
CA ASP A 69 22.12 -5.30 -18.12
C ASP A 69 21.83 -3.79 -18.15
N THR A 70 22.72 -3.00 -18.75
CA THR A 70 22.50 -1.56 -18.90
C THR A 70 21.23 -1.24 -19.71
N LEU A 71 20.99 -1.97 -20.81
CA LEU A 71 19.82 -1.77 -21.65
C LEU A 71 18.53 -2.15 -20.93
N TYR A 72 18.51 -3.28 -20.22
CA TYR A 72 17.33 -3.72 -19.47
C TYR A 72 17.03 -2.78 -18.31
N ARG A 73 18.07 -2.31 -17.59
CA ARG A 73 17.92 -1.35 -16.50
C ARG A 73 17.31 -0.04 -16.98
N GLU A 74 17.78 0.49 -18.10
CA GLU A 74 17.20 1.69 -18.72
C GLU A 74 15.72 1.49 -19.11
N GLN A 75 15.38 0.33 -19.67
CA GLN A 75 13.99 0.01 -20.01
C GLN A 75 13.08 -0.03 -18.78
N VAL A 76 13.54 -0.68 -17.70
CA VAL A 76 12.80 -0.75 -16.44
C VAL A 76 12.59 0.65 -15.87
N THR A 77 13.64 1.48 -15.79
CA THR A 77 13.51 2.86 -15.29
C THR A 77 12.50 3.66 -16.11
N LYS A 78 12.51 3.54 -17.44
CA LYS A 78 11.55 4.22 -18.31
C LYS A 78 10.12 3.74 -18.09
N LEU A 79 9.91 2.44 -17.86
CA LEU A 79 8.60 1.87 -17.53
C LEU A 79 8.11 2.36 -16.17
N GLU A 80 8.97 2.39 -15.15
CA GLU A 80 8.66 2.90 -13.82
C GLU A 80 8.28 4.38 -13.85
N GLU A 81 9.05 5.20 -14.58
CA GLU A 81 8.73 6.62 -14.75
C GLU A 81 7.37 6.83 -15.42
N ARG A 82 7.09 6.06 -16.48
CA ARG A 82 5.78 6.11 -17.15
C ARG A 82 4.66 5.67 -16.20
N GLY A 83 4.88 4.59 -15.44
CA GLY A 83 3.94 4.09 -14.44
C GLY A 83 3.63 5.13 -13.37
N LYS A 84 4.66 5.78 -12.82
CA LYS A 84 4.53 6.87 -11.83
C LYS A 84 3.72 8.04 -12.38
N ARG A 85 4.02 8.50 -13.60
CA ARG A 85 3.27 9.59 -14.25
C ARG A 85 1.80 9.24 -14.47
N PHE A 86 1.53 8.02 -14.95
CA PHE A 86 0.18 7.55 -15.20
C PHE A 86 -0.63 7.42 -13.90
N TYR A 87 -0.04 6.82 -12.87
CA TYR A 87 -0.67 6.69 -11.56
C TYR A 87 -0.99 8.07 -10.96
N SER A 88 -0.02 8.98 -10.97
CA SER A 88 -0.21 10.35 -10.48
C SER A 88 -1.37 11.07 -11.19
N ALA A 89 -1.41 11.01 -12.53
CA ALA A 89 -2.47 11.66 -13.32
C ALA A 89 -3.86 11.06 -13.04
N ILE A 90 -3.96 9.74 -12.86
CA ILE A 90 -5.21 9.08 -12.50
C ILE A 90 -5.65 9.50 -11.11
N THR A 91 -4.75 9.47 -10.13
CA THR A 91 -5.06 9.87 -8.75
C THR A 91 -5.57 11.31 -8.70
N GLU A 92 -4.92 12.24 -9.40
CA GLU A 92 -5.34 13.63 -9.47
C GLU A 92 -6.72 13.78 -10.13
N SER A 93 -6.94 13.13 -11.28
CA SER A 93 -8.22 13.15 -11.98
C SER A 93 -9.35 12.58 -11.12
N TYR A 94 -9.11 11.46 -10.43
CA TYR A 94 -10.09 10.84 -9.53
C TYR A 94 -10.41 11.75 -8.34
N GLN A 95 -9.39 12.32 -7.70
CA GLN A 95 -9.59 13.24 -6.57
C GLN A 95 -10.39 14.46 -6.99
N LYS A 96 -10.08 15.03 -8.15
CA LYS A 96 -10.82 16.16 -8.71
C LYS A 96 -12.28 15.79 -8.99
N ALA A 97 -12.53 14.67 -9.67
CA ALA A 97 -13.88 14.20 -9.94
C ALA A 97 -14.67 13.92 -8.66
N SER A 98 -14.03 13.30 -7.66
CA SER A 98 -14.62 13.04 -6.34
C SER A 98 -14.96 14.35 -5.62
N TRP A 99 -14.07 15.34 -5.64
CA TRP A 99 -14.32 16.65 -5.07
C TRP A 99 -15.48 17.38 -5.78
N GLU A 100 -15.52 17.35 -7.11
CA GLU A 100 -16.61 17.98 -7.89
C GLU A 100 -17.97 17.35 -7.58
N VAL A 101 -18.02 16.01 -7.48
CA VAL A 101 -19.23 15.28 -7.06
C VAL A 101 -19.58 15.62 -5.61
N SER A 102 -18.60 15.63 -4.70
CA SER A 102 -18.82 15.97 -3.29
C SER A 102 -19.27 17.42 -3.10
N ALA A 103 -18.79 18.35 -3.93
CA ALA A 103 -19.20 19.75 -3.89
C ALA A 103 -20.66 19.92 -4.37
N LYS A 104 -21.05 19.23 -5.45
CA LYS A 104 -22.41 19.28 -6.00
C LYS A 104 -23.43 18.53 -5.15
N PHE A 105 -23.03 17.40 -4.61
CA PHE A 105 -23.89 16.48 -3.85
C PHE A 105 -23.48 16.43 -2.38
N ARG A 106 -22.87 17.49 -1.86
CA ARG A 106 -22.66 17.65 -0.42
C ARG A 106 -24.05 17.56 0.16
N HIS A 107 -24.36 16.42 0.78
CA HIS A 107 -25.61 16.24 1.46
C HIS A 107 -25.58 17.32 2.51
N TYR A 108 -26.38 18.38 2.32
CA TYR A 108 -26.68 19.28 3.39
C TYR A 108 -27.01 18.36 4.56
N GLN A 109 -26.23 18.44 5.64
CA GLN A 109 -26.65 17.80 6.86
C GLN A 109 -27.97 18.48 7.19
N ILE A 110 -29.07 17.86 6.78
CA ILE A 110 -30.41 18.29 7.13
C ILE A 110 -30.48 17.97 8.61
N ASN A 111 -29.98 18.89 9.42
CA ASN A 111 -30.14 18.85 10.85
C ASN A 111 -31.64 19.10 11.06
N PRO A 112 -32.42 18.08 11.45
CA PRO A 112 -33.85 18.26 11.63
C PRO A 112 -34.01 19.24 12.79
N VAL A 113 -34.66 20.38 12.55
CA VAL A 113 -34.77 21.51 13.49
C VAL A 113 -35.21 21.05 14.89
N CYS A 114 -36.15 20.09 14.95
CA CYS A 114 -36.72 19.58 16.19
C CYS A 114 -36.21 18.19 16.59
N ALA A 115 -35.04 17.75 16.09
CA ALA A 115 -34.53 16.38 16.30
C ALA A 115 -34.33 16.02 17.78
N ASP A 116 -33.82 16.95 18.57
CA ASP A 116 -33.53 16.71 19.99
C ASP A 116 -34.83 16.62 20.80
N LEU A 117 -35.77 17.55 20.59
CA LEU A 117 -37.13 17.48 21.16
C LEU A 117 -37.87 16.21 20.74
N GLN A 118 -37.70 15.77 19.49
CA GLN A 118 -38.26 14.50 19.01
C GLN A 118 -37.69 13.30 19.77
N ARG A 119 -36.39 13.30 20.06
CA ARG A 119 -35.75 12.25 20.85
C ARG A 119 -36.26 12.24 22.29
N GLU A 120 -36.38 13.42 22.91
CA GLU A 120 -36.83 13.55 24.29
C GLU A 120 -38.31 13.17 24.48
N VAL A 121 -39.20 13.58 23.57
CA VAL A 121 -40.62 13.20 23.66
C VAL A 121 -40.81 11.69 23.48
N LEU A 122 -40.08 11.08 22.54
CA LEU A 122 -40.12 9.63 22.34
C LEU A 122 -39.54 8.86 23.52
N LYS A 123 -38.48 9.39 24.14
CA LYS A 123 -37.91 8.83 25.37
C LYS A 123 -38.93 8.88 26.52
N CYS A 124 -39.57 10.03 26.73
CA CYS A 124 -40.56 10.19 27.79
C CYS A 124 -41.72 9.20 27.67
N TYR A 125 -42.30 9.04 26.47
CA TYR A 125 -43.40 8.08 26.27
C TYR A 125 -42.98 6.63 26.48
N ARG A 126 -41.73 6.29 26.17
CA ARG A 126 -41.18 4.95 26.43
C ARG A 126 -41.05 4.67 27.93
N GLU A 127 -40.60 5.67 28.69
CA GLU A 127 -40.39 5.56 30.14
C GLU A 127 -41.70 5.66 30.94
N ASN A 128 -42.73 6.32 30.39
CA ASN A 128 -44.02 6.55 31.05
C ASN A 128 -45.18 5.84 30.33
N SER A 129 -44.99 4.55 30.00
CA SER A 129 -46.02 3.74 29.33
C SER A 129 -47.31 3.70 30.15
N GLY A 130 -48.44 4.09 29.55
CA GLY A 130 -49.73 4.17 30.25
C GLY A 130 -49.95 5.45 31.07
N GLN A 131 -48.95 6.31 31.22
CA GLN A 131 -49.03 7.62 31.88
C GLN A 131 -48.62 8.75 30.92
N THR A 132 -49.25 8.77 29.74
CA THR A 132 -48.86 9.69 28.64
C THR A 132 -48.98 11.17 28.99
N LEU A 133 -49.85 11.53 29.94
CA LEU A 133 -50.03 12.89 30.41
C LEU A 133 -48.79 13.45 31.14
N SER A 134 -47.95 12.60 31.72
CA SER A 134 -46.67 13.01 32.33
C SER A 134 -45.70 13.61 31.30
N CYS A 135 -45.89 13.30 30.02
CA CYS A 135 -45.08 13.82 28.91
C CYS A 135 -45.72 15.03 28.20
N SER A 136 -46.82 15.58 28.72
CA SER A 136 -47.57 16.67 28.09
C SER A 136 -46.72 17.93 27.85
N GLN A 137 -45.83 18.27 28.79
CA GLN A 137 -44.97 19.44 28.67
C GLN A 137 -43.98 19.30 27.50
N ILE A 138 -43.22 18.20 27.43
CA ILE A 138 -42.24 17.96 26.37
C ILE A 138 -42.92 17.78 25.00
N ALA A 139 -44.11 17.17 24.97
CA ALA A 139 -44.91 17.04 23.76
C ALA A 139 -45.36 18.42 23.23
N SER A 140 -45.74 19.34 24.11
CA SER A 140 -46.15 20.70 23.74
C SER A 140 -44.99 21.50 23.15
N LEU A 141 -43.80 21.39 23.76
CA LEU A 141 -42.57 22.00 23.24
C LEU A 141 -42.19 21.46 21.86
N TYR A 142 -42.28 20.15 21.65
CA TYR A 142 -42.04 19.54 20.34
C TYR A 142 -43.02 20.07 19.28
N LEU A 143 -44.32 20.15 19.61
CA LEU A 143 -45.34 20.66 18.69
C LEU A 143 -45.13 22.13 18.34
N GLN A 144 -44.69 22.96 19.30
CA GLN A 144 -44.34 24.35 19.06
C GLN A 144 -43.14 24.48 18.12
N CYS A 145 -42.07 23.71 18.34
CA CYS A 145 -40.92 23.69 17.44
C CYS A 145 -41.34 23.31 16.00
N VAL A 146 -42.22 22.32 15.85
CA VAL A 146 -42.71 21.89 14.53
C VAL A 146 -43.56 22.97 13.86
N SER A 147 -44.39 23.69 14.60
CA SER A 147 -45.23 24.76 14.03
C SER A 147 -44.38 25.95 13.57
N GLU A 148 -43.40 26.38 14.37
CA GLU A 148 -42.44 27.43 14.03
C GLU A 148 -41.56 27.02 12.83
N ALA A 149 -41.09 25.77 12.79
CA ALA A 149 -40.33 25.23 11.68
C ALA A 149 -41.17 25.18 10.38
N ARG A 150 -42.48 24.90 10.47
CA ARG A 150 -43.38 24.94 9.31
C ARG A 150 -43.62 26.36 8.81
N GLN A 151 -43.86 27.30 9.72
CA GLN A 151 -44.08 28.71 9.37
C GLN A 151 -42.84 29.36 8.76
N SER A 152 -41.64 29.05 9.27
CA SER A 152 -40.37 29.55 8.71
C SER A 152 -40.03 28.98 7.34
N LYS A 153 -40.52 27.78 6.98
CA LYS A 153 -40.40 27.21 5.63
C LYS A 153 -41.46 27.73 4.65
N MET A 154 -42.52 28.39 5.14
CA MET A 154 -43.59 29.03 4.37
C MET A 154 -43.40 30.56 4.26
N GLY A 155 -42.16 31.07 4.34
CA GLY A 155 -41.84 32.47 4.02
C GLY A 155 -42.38 32.88 2.63
N PRO A 156 -42.69 34.18 2.42
CA PRO A 156 -43.56 34.66 1.35
C PRO A 156 -43.06 34.18 0.00
N GLY A 157 -43.97 33.63 -0.80
CA GLY A 157 -43.65 33.02 -2.09
C GLY A 157 -42.87 33.96 -3.00
N ASP A 158 -41.79 33.43 -3.55
CA ASP A 158 -41.14 33.82 -4.80
C ASP A 158 -41.09 32.57 -5.71
#